data_AF-A0A679GNF0-F1
#
_entry.id   AF-A0A679GNF0-F1
#
_cell.length_a   1.000
_cell.length_b   1.000
_cell.length_c   1.000
_cell.angle_alpha   90.00
_cell.angle_beta   90.00
_cell.angle_gamma   90.00
#
_symmetry.space_group_name_H-M   'P 1'
#
loop_
_entity.id
_entity.type
_entity.pdbx_description
1 polymer ?
#
loop_
_entity_poly.entity_id
_entity_poly.type
_entity_poly.pdbx_seq_one_letter_code
_entity_poly.pdbx_strand_id
1 'polypeptide(L)'
;MADFTFDAACALIGRTAWIELNWPDVPEPTFTCVHIVGVVMALEGVYDAPHFLTFQYNGSEMFPEELFWSDIRALHPVRTVKREGMGRKAVEVEPSKERLSSSTGFEARPRRRA
;
A
#
# COMPACT_ATOMS: atom_id res chain seq x y z
N MET A 1 9.62 -2.06 9.54
CA MET A 1 8.98 -3.25 8.98
C MET A 1 7.50 -3.16 9.21
N ALA A 2 6.70 -3.34 8.16
CA ALA A 2 5.26 -3.27 8.25
C ALA A 2 4.68 -4.61 8.71
N ASP A 3 3.55 -4.55 9.39
CA ASP A 3 2.77 -5.71 9.79
C ASP A 3 1.30 -5.37 9.55
N PHE A 4 0.67 -6.09 8.62
CA PHE A 4 -0.71 -5.85 8.22
C PHE A 4 -1.58 -7.05 8.62
N THR A 5 -2.77 -6.76 9.14
CA THR A 5 -3.80 -7.80 9.21
C THR A 5 -4.32 -8.12 7.81
N PHE A 6 -4.89 -9.32 7.62
CA PHE A 6 -5.49 -9.71 6.34
C PHE A 6 -6.50 -8.67 5.83
N ASP A 7 -7.42 -8.23 6.68
CA ASP A 7 -8.45 -7.24 6.30
C ASP A 7 -7.84 -5.89 5.89
N ALA A 8 -6.81 -5.44 6.60
CA ALA A 8 -6.12 -4.19 6.28
C ALA A 8 -5.37 -4.30 4.95
N ALA A 9 -4.68 -5.42 4.72
CA ALA A 9 -3.97 -5.67 3.47
C ALA A 9 -4.94 -5.80 2.28
N CYS A 10 -6.05 -6.52 2.44
CA CYS A 10 -7.07 -6.65 1.41
C CYS A 10 -7.74 -5.31 1.07
N ALA A 11 -7.93 -4.41 2.04
CA ALA A 11 -8.49 -3.08 1.80
C ALA A 11 -7.58 -2.18 0.93
N LEU A 12 -6.31 -2.55 0.75
CA LEU A 12 -5.35 -1.85 -0.10
C LEU A 12 -5.35 -2.37 -1.55
N ILE A 13 -5.98 -3.50 -1.84
CA ILE A 13 -6.08 -4.02 -3.21
C ILE A 13 -6.87 -3.03 -4.09
N GLY A 14 -6.34 -2.76 -5.29
CA GLY A 14 -6.86 -1.78 -6.22
C GLY A 14 -6.49 -0.33 -5.88
N ARG A 15 -5.66 -0.09 -4.86
CA ARG A 15 -5.14 1.24 -4.51
C ARG A 15 -3.77 1.47 -5.14
N THR A 16 -3.47 2.74 -5.40
CA THR A 16 -2.10 3.21 -5.60
C THR A 16 -1.54 3.65 -4.26
N ALA A 17 -0.28 3.34 -3.97
CA ALA A 17 0.38 3.75 -2.74
C ALA A 17 1.82 4.20 -2.99
N TRP A 18 2.25 5.21 -2.23
CA TRP A 18 3.66 5.53 -2.04
C TRP A 18 4.22 4.67 -0.92
N ILE A 19 5.33 3.99 -1.20
CA ILE A 19 6.00 3.07 -0.30
C ILE A 19 7.37 3.64 0.04
N GLU A 20 7.65 3.77 1.32
CA GLU A 20 8.99 3.96 1.86
C GLU A 20 9.59 2.58 2.12
N LEU A 21 10.71 2.28 1.48
CA LEU A 21 11.44 1.02 1.60
C LEU A 21 12.61 1.17 2.57
N ASN A 22 12.93 0.08 3.28
CA ASN A 22 14.06 -0.01 4.18
C ASN A 22 15.03 -1.10 3.71
N TRP A 23 16.07 -0.69 2.98
CA TRP A 23 17.14 -1.58 2.55
C TRP A 23 18.32 -1.51 3.54
N PRO A 24 18.81 -2.63 4.08
CA PRO A 24 19.90 -2.63 5.07
C PRO A 24 21.16 -1.91 4.60
N ASP A 25 21.44 -1.97 3.29
CA ASP A 25 22.66 -1.46 2.68
C ASP A 25 22.53 -0.01 2.15
N VAL A 26 21.34 0.59 2.26
CA VAL A 26 21.07 1.96 1.78
C VAL A 26 20.78 2.88 2.96
N PRO A 27 21.64 3.88 3.24
CA PRO A 27 21.47 4.76 4.40
C PRO A 27 20.23 5.65 4.32
N GLU A 28 19.82 6.05 3.12
CA GLU A 28 18.60 6.81 2.88
C GLU A 28 17.39 5.93 2.52
N PRO A 29 16.18 6.23 3.01
CA PRO A 29 14.98 5.54 2.58
C PRO A 29 14.77 5.67 1.07
N THR A 30 14.50 4.54 0.41
CA THR A 30 14.12 4.54 -1.01
C THR A 30 12.60 4.62 -1.12
N PHE A 31 12.11 5.37 -2.10
CA PHE A 31 10.66 5.53 -2.30
C PHE A 31 10.23 4.98 -3.65
N THR A 32 9.09 4.29 -3.68
CA THR A 32 8.44 3.87 -4.92
C THR A 32 6.92 4.12 -4.86
N CYS A 33 6.30 4.30 -6.02
CA CYS A 33 4.85 4.41 -6.17
C CYS A 33 4.35 3.20 -6.95
N VAL A 34 3.43 2.44 -6.36
CA VAL A 34 2.96 1.17 -6.90
C VAL A 34 1.45 1.06 -6.90
N HIS A 35 0.92 0.25 -7.82
CA HIS A 35 -0.45 -0.25 -7.79
C HIS A 35 -0.48 -1.60 -7.06
N ILE A 36 -1.29 -1.71 -6.01
CA ILE A 36 -1.45 -2.96 -5.26
C ILE A 36 -2.55 -3.78 -5.91
N VAL A 37 -2.23 -4.97 -6.39
CA VAL A 37 -3.17 -5.84 -7.13
C VAL A 37 -3.48 -7.15 -6.41
N GLY A 38 -2.72 -7.51 -5.38
CA GLY A 38 -2.95 -8.71 -4.59
C GLY A 38 -2.19 -8.71 -3.27
N VAL A 39 -2.51 -9.71 -2.44
CA VAL A 39 -1.83 -9.98 -1.18
C VAL A 39 -1.56 -11.48 -1.05
N VAL A 40 -0.38 -11.82 -0.59
CA VAL A 40 -0.01 -13.18 -0.17
C VAL A 40 0.26 -13.12 1.34
N MET A 41 -0.45 -13.95 2.10
CA MET A 41 -0.32 -14.03 3.55
C MET A 41 0.67 -15.14 3.93
N ALA A 42 1.27 -15.00 5.10
CA ALA A 42 1.95 -16.11 5.74
C ALA A 42 0.94 -17.25 6.02
N LEU A 43 1.39 -18.48 5.81
CA LEU A 43 0.70 -19.70 6.14
C LEU A 43 1.66 -20.58 6.95
N GLU A 44 1.31 -20.83 8.21
CA GLU A 44 2.15 -21.58 9.14
C GLU A 44 2.58 -22.94 8.54
N GLY A 45 3.88 -23.19 8.54
CA GLY A 45 4.48 -24.42 8.01
C GLY A 45 4.56 -24.49 6.47
N VAL A 46 4.14 -23.46 5.74
CA VAL A 46 4.14 -23.45 4.26
C VAL A 46 4.88 -22.24 3.70
N TYR A 47 4.59 -21.04 4.20
CA TYR A 47 5.14 -19.79 3.68
C TYR A 47 5.14 -18.70 4.75
N ASP A 48 6.26 -18.01 4.95
CA ASP A 48 6.48 -17.11 6.09
C ASP A 48 6.72 -15.64 5.69
N ALA A 49 6.73 -15.33 4.39
CA ALA A 49 7.08 -14.02 3.85
C ALA A 49 5.86 -13.29 3.26
N PRO A 50 4.95 -12.74 4.08
CA PRO A 50 3.78 -12.03 3.57
C PRO A 50 4.20 -10.81 2.74
N HIS A 51 3.51 -10.60 1.62
CA HIS A 51 3.87 -9.58 0.65
C HIS A 51 2.65 -9.11 -0.17
N PHE A 52 2.78 -7.94 -0.77
CA PHE A 52 1.85 -7.48 -1.80
C PHE A 52 2.32 -7.91 -3.18
N LEU A 53 1.37 -8.11 -4.09
CA LEU A 53 1.63 -8.16 -5.52
C LEU A 53 1.39 -6.78 -6.11
N THR A 54 2.37 -6.25 -6.82
CA THR A 54 2.36 -4.84 -7.23
C THR A 54 2.86 -4.60 -8.65
N PHE A 55 2.37 -3.54 -9.29
CA PHE A 55 2.98 -2.97 -10.50
C PHE A 55 3.57 -1.61 -10.18
N GLN A 56 4.68 -1.25 -10.81
CA GLN A 56 5.20 0.12 -10.71
C GLN A 56 4.18 1.09 -11.34
N TYR A 57 3.99 2.27 -10.74
CA TYR A 57 2.98 3.23 -11.20
C TYR A 57 3.14 3.65 -12.67
N ASN A 58 4.38 3.75 -13.15
CA ASN A 58 4.73 4.01 -14.54
C ASN A 58 5.42 2.80 -15.19
N GLY A 59 5.20 1.62 -14.63
CA GLY A 59 5.80 0.38 -15.08
C GLY A 59 5.26 -0.11 -16.41
N SER A 60 6.04 -0.95 -17.07
CA SER A 60 5.62 -1.67 -18.28
C SER A 60 5.71 -3.18 -18.12
N GLU A 61 5.81 -3.63 -16.87
CA GLU A 61 5.97 -5.03 -16.53
C GLU A 61 4.73 -5.83 -16.94
N MET A 62 4.95 -7.06 -17.43
CA MET A 62 3.87 -7.96 -17.84
C MET A 62 3.18 -8.62 -16.63
N PHE A 63 3.91 -8.78 -15.53
CA PHE A 63 3.47 -9.49 -14.33
C PHE A 63 3.77 -8.67 -13.08
N PRO A 64 2.99 -8.84 -12.00
CA PRO A 64 3.24 -8.10 -10.76
C PRO A 64 4.52 -8.59 -10.08
N GLU A 65 5.20 -7.66 -9.41
CA GLU A 65 6.35 -7.90 -8.54
C GLU A 65 5.92 -8.11 -7.09
N GLU A 66 6.70 -8.91 -6.37
CA GLU A 66 6.54 -9.14 -4.93
C GLU A 66 7.09 -7.94 -4.14
N LEU A 67 6.29 -7.40 -3.23
CA LEU A 67 6.69 -6.35 -2.30
C LEU A 67 6.52 -6.86 -0.87
N PHE A 68 7.62 -7.34 -0.29
CA PHE A 68 7.63 -7.94 1.05
C PHE A 68 7.38 -6.92 2.14
N TRP A 69 6.57 -7.30 3.14
CA TRP A 69 6.30 -6.42 4.28
C TRP A 69 7.56 -6.15 5.12
N SER A 70 8.55 -7.06 5.03
CA SER A 70 9.88 -6.90 5.61
C SER A 70 10.56 -5.60 5.17
N ASP A 71 10.36 -5.27 3.90
CA ASP A 71 11.08 -4.20 3.22
C ASP A 71 10.30 -2.87 3.29
N ILE A 72 9.02 -2.93 3.69
CA ILE A 72 8.18 -1.74 3.86
C ILE A 72 8.46 -1.08 5.20
N ARG A 73 8.90 0.18 5.14
CA ARG A 73 9.02 1.07 6.30
C ARG A 73 7.72 1.81 6.58
N ALA A 74 7.08 2.33 5.53
CA ALA A 74 5.80 3.01 5.59
C ALA A 74 5.04 2.89 4.26
N LEU A 75 3.71 2.90 4.34
CA LEU A 75 2.80 2.84 3.20
C LEU A 75 1.79 3.98 3.28
N HIS A 76 1.69 4.76 2.20
CA HIS A 76 0.83 5.93 2.09
C HIS A 76 -0.13 5.77 0.91
N PRO A 77 -1.40 5.37 1.14
CA PRO A 77 -2.36 5.26 0.06
C PRO A 77 -2.57 6.61 -0.60
N VAL A 78 -2.51 6.63 -1.93
CA VAL A 78 -2.74 7.82 -2.73
C VAL A 78 -4.25 8.03 -2.86
N ARG A 79 -4.70 9.24 -2.58
CA ARG A 79 -6.07 9.66 -2.90
C ARG A 79 -6.06 10.39 -4.24
N THR A 80 -6.66 9.79 -5.26
CA THR A 80 -6.93 10.52 -6.51
C THR A 80 -8.04 11.52 -6.25
N VAL A 81 -7.70 12.80 -6.16
CA VAL A 81 -8.71 13.87 -6.13
C VAL A 81 -9.17 14.08 -7.57
N LYS A 82 -10.38 13.61 -7.92
CA LYS A 82 -10.98 13.99 -9.21
C LYS A 82 -11.24 15.49 -9.18
N ARG A 83 -10.41 16.27 -9.88
CA ARG A 83 -10.78 17.64 -10.28
C ARG A 83 -11.73 17.52 -11.46
N GLU A 84 -13.02 17.72 -11.25
CA GLU A 84 -13.93 18.03 -12.35
C GLU A 84 -13.57 19.42 -12.89
N GLY A 85 -12.88 19.46 -14.05
CA GLY A 85 -12.54 20.72 -14.70
C GLY A 85 -11.44 20.62 -15.75
N MET A 86 -11.85 20.31 -16.98
CA MET A 86 -11.23 20.62 -18.28
C MET A 86 -9.73 20.32 -18.49
N GLY A 87 -9.48 19.40 -19.43
CA GLY A 87 -8.17 19.20 -20.09
C GLY A 87 -7.24 18.25 -19.35
N ARG A 88 -6.65 17.29 -20.08
CA ARG A 88 -5.72 16.26 -19.57
C ARG A 88 -4.73 16.85 -18.55
N LYS A 89 -4.69 16.31 -17.32
CA LYS A 89 -3.71 16.72 -16.30
C LYS A 89 -2.95 15.53 -15.75
N ALA A 90 -1.63 15.70 -15.64
CA ALA A 90 -0.77 14.89 -14.81
C ALA A 90 -1.35 14.85 -13.39
N VAL A 91 -1.43 13.64 -12.84
CA VAL A 91 -1.86 13.43 -11.45
C VAL A 91 -0.65 13.73 -10.58
N GLU A 92 -0.72 14.84 -9.85
CA GLU A 92 0.23 15.11 -8.77
C GLU A 92 -0.13 14.19 -7.60
N VAL A 93 0.79 13.30 -7.28
CA VAL A 93 0.62 12.25 -6.28
C VAL A 93 1.25 12.74 -4.98
N GLU A 94 0.46 13.34 -4.10
CA GLU A 94 0.92 13.67 -2.75
C GLU A 94 0.65 12.51 -1.77
N PRO A 95 1.63 12.14 -0.91
CA PRO A 95 1.43 11.13 0.11
C PRO A 95 0.36 11.62 1.10
N SER A 96 -0.64 10.79 1.35
CA SER A 96 -1.62 11.09 2.40
C SER A 96 -0.93 11.12 3.77
N LYS A 97 -1.18 12.17 4.55
CA LYS A 97 -0.66 12.33 5.93
C LYS A 97 -1.18 11.27 6.91
N GLU A 98 -2.13 10.44 6.48
CA GLU A 98 -2.63 9.30 7.25
C GLU A 98 -1.57 8.19 7.22
N ARG A 99 -0.62 8.27 8.14
CA ARG A 99 0.21 7.12 8.50
C ARG A 99 -0.72 6.06 9.07
N LEU A 100 -0.91 4.95 8.37
CA LEU A 100 -1.47 3.74 8.97
C LEU A 100 -0.42 3.21 9.96
N SER A 101 -0.42 3.77 11.17
CA SER A 101 0.31 3.19 12.30
C SER A 101 -0.44 1.94 12.76
N SER A 102 0.30 0.85 12.93
CA SER A 102 -0.11 -0.49 13.36
C SER A 102 -0.73 -0.58 14.77
N SER A 103 -1.44 0.44 15.23
CA SER A 103 -2.07 0.46 16.56
C SER A 103 -3.30 1.37 16.60
N THR A 104 -4.38 1.01 15.91
CA THR A 104 -5.73 1.41 16.37
C THR A 104 -6.75 0.36 15.96
N GLY A 105 -7.34 -0.29 16.96
CA GLY A 105 -8.52 -1.14 16.77
C GLY A 105 -9.63 -0.30 16.16
N PHE A 106 -10.10 -0.72 14.99
CA PHE A 106 -11.31 -0.18 14.40
C PHE A 106 -12.49 -0.86 15.09
N GLU A 107 -12.94 -0.29 16.21
CA GLU A 107 -14.21 -0.68 16.82
C GLU A 107 -15.34 -0.18 15.92
N ALA A 108 -15.99 -1.12 15.24
CA ALA A 108 -17.15 -0.84 14.39
C ALA A 108 -18.28 -0.26 15.26
N ARG A 109 -18.50 1.06 15.21
CA ARG A 109 -19.72 1.64 15.76
C ARG A 109 -20.93 1.12 14.98
N PRO A 110 -21.94 0.53 15.63
CA PRO A 110 -23.17 0.16 14.96
C PRO A 110 -23.90 1.43 14.50
N ARG A 111 -24.30 1.43 13.23
CA ARG A 111 -25.19 2.45 12.65
C ARG A 111 -26.51 2.44 13.43
N ARG A 112 -26.81 3.54 14.12
CA ARG A 112 -28.20 3.80 14.56
C ARG A 112 -29.04 4.00 13.30
N ARG A 113 -30.06 3.14 13.12
CA ARG A 113 -31.14 3.36 12.16
C ARG A 113 -32.01 4.53 12.66
N ALA A 114 -32.43 5.33 11.67
CA ALA A 114 -33.51 6.33 11.61
C ALA A 114 -34.01 6.92 12.94
#